data_AF-A0A954X400-F1
#
_entry.id   AF-A0A954X400-F1
#
_cell.length_a   1.000
_cell.length_b   1.000
_cell.length_c   1.000
_cell.angle_alpha   90.00
_cell.angle_beta   90.00
_cell.angle_gamma   90.00
#
_symmetry.space_group_name_H-M   'P 1'
#
loop_
_entity.id
_entity.type
_entity.pdbx_description
1 polymer ?
#
loop_
_entity_poly.entity_id
_entity_poly.type
_entity_poly.pdbx_seq_one_letter_code
_entity_poly.pdbx_strand_id
1 'polypeptide(L)' 'MTTYLVATLARYVLVDAESESEARRLGQPALHTLYADVRERLGKEVPIEIRTVREATQDEIDLWNRHHKMLEQESQR' A
#
# COMPACT_ATOMS: atom_id res chain seq x y z
N MET A 1 3.71 11.12 -13.55
CA MET A 1 3.53 10.42 -12.27
C MET A 1 2.59 9.26 -12.52
N THR A 2 3.00 8.04 -12.16
CA THR A 2 2.26 6.80 -12.42
C THR A 2 1.97 6.12 -11.09
N THR A 3 0.81 5.49 -10.96
CA THR A 3 0.47 4.72 -9.76
C THR A 3 1.10 3.32 -9.86
N TYR A 4 1.89 2.96 -8.87
CA TYR A 4 2.55 1.67 -8.75
C TYR A 4 1.92 0.83 -7.65
N LEU A 5 1.79 -0.47 -7.92
CA LEU A 5 1.51 -1.48 -6.91
C LEU A 5 2.82 -1.97 -6.30
N VAL A 6 2.93 -1.82 -4.98
CA VAL A 6 4.07 -2.29 -4.19
C VAL A 6 3.57 -3.35 -3.22
N ALA A 7 3.99 -4.59 -3.43
CA ALA A 7 3.44 -5.74 -2.70
C ALA A 7 4.50 -6.58 -1.99
N THR A 8 4.12 -7.00 -0.79
CA THR A 8 4.70 -8.13 -0.06
C THR A 8 3.96 -9.41 -0.44
N LEU A 9 4.29 -10.53 0.19
CA LEU A 9 3.54 -11.77 0.03
C LEU A 9 2.06 -11.66 0.44
N ALA A 10 1.76 -10.89 1.49
CA ALA A 10 0.44 -10.89 2.12
C ALA A 10 -0.33 -9.58 1.99
N ARG A 11 0.35 -8.47 1.66
CA ARG A 11 -0.23 -7.12 1.64
C ARG A 11 0.40 -6.27 0.55
N TYR A 12 -0.36 -5.33 0.03
CA TYR A 12 0.11 -4.38 -0.98
C TYR A 12 -0.39 -2.96 -0.66
N VAL A 13 0.28 -1.98 -1.25
CA VAL A 13 -0.10 -0.56 -1.25
C VAL A 13 -0.01 -0.03 -2.67
N LEU A 14 -0.80 1.02 -2.96
CA LEU A 14 -0.65 1.81 -4.17
C LEU A 14 0.04 3.13 -3.82
N VAL A 15 1.04 3.52 -4.61
CA VAL A 15 1.78 4.76 -4.44
C VAL A 15 2.02 5.42 -5.79
N ASP A 16 1.94 6.74 -5.82
CA ASP A 16 2.32 7.51 -6.99
C ASP A 16 3.84 7.74 -7.00
N ALA A 17 4.50 7.42 -8.13
CA ALA A 17 5.94 7.54 -8.29
C ALA A 17 6.34 7.79 -9.75
N GLU A 18 7.59 8.19 -9.99
CA GLU A 18 8.15 8.35 -11.33
C GLU A 18 8.90 7.09 -11.83
N SER A 19 9.24 6.16 -10.92
CA SER A 19 9.94 4.93 -11.25
C SER A 19 9.64 3.81 -10.25
N GLU A 20 9.93 2.55 -10.60
CA GLU A 20 9.81 1.42 -9.68
C GLU A 20 10.71 1.55 -8.44
N SER A 21 11.92 2.11 -8.60
CA SER A 21 12.83 2.31 -7.46
C SER A 21 12.28 3.34 -6.48
N GLU A 22 11.68 4.40 -7.00
CA GLU A 22 10.98 5.38 -6.17
C GLU A 22 9.72 4.79 -5.54
N ALA A 23 8.91 4.06 -6.29
CA ALA A 23 7.73 3.36 -5.78
C ALA A 23 8.10 2.44 -4.63
N ARG A 24 9.17 1.66 -4.76
CA ARG A 24 9.68 0.79 -3.67
C ARG A 24 10.03 1.60 -2.42
N ARG A 25 10.74 2.72 -2.58
CA ARG A 25 11.13 3.61 -1.47
C ARG A 25 9.90 4.22 -0.77
N LEU A 26 8.91 4.65 -1.54
CA LEU A 26 7.67 5.26 -1.03
C LEU A 26 6.71 4.22 -0.42
N GLY A 27 6.67 3.01 -0.99
CA GLY A 27 5.81 1.92 -0.51
C GLY A 27 6.27 1.31 0.80
N GLN A 28 7.57 1.31 1.11
CA GLN A 28 8.11 0.76 2.35
C GLN A 28 7.47 1.34 3.62
N PRO A 29 7.41 2.66 3.85
CA PRO A 29 6.76 3.23 5.03
C PRO A 29 5.25 2.99 5.04
N ALA A 30 4.57 3.01 3.89
CA ALA A 30 3.14 2.72 3.80
C ALA A 30 2.81 1.26 4.21
N LEU A 31 3.62 0.30 3.74
CA LEU A 31 3.54 -1.09 4.18
C LEU A 31 3.85 -1.21 5.67
N HIS A 32 4.83 -0.46 6.18
CA HIS A 32 5.11 -0.46 7.61
C HIS A 32 3.89 -0.02 8.42
N THR A 33 3.23 1.07 8.05
CA THR A 33 1.97 1.48 8.70
C THR A 33 0.92 0.38 8.59
N LEU A 34 0.77 -0.23 7.42
CA LEU A 34 -0.23 -1.28 7.20
C LEU A 34 -0.01 -2.48 8.13
N TYR A 35 1.24 -2.86 8.43
CA TYR A 35 1.60 -3.96 9.35
C TYR A 35 1.54 -3.62 10.86
N ALA A 36 1.05 -2.43 11.25
CA ALA A 36 0.99 -2.02 12.66
C ALA A 36 0.18 -2.98 13.55
N ASP A 37 -0.97 -3.44 13.06
CA ASP A 37 -1.83 -4.42 13.73
C ASP A 37 -1.11 -5.75 13.99
N VAL A 38 -0.34 -6.22 13.02
CA VAL A 38 0.40 -7.49 13.13
C VAL A 38 1.55 -7.34 14.13
N ARG A 39 2.27 -6.21 14.09
CA ARG A 39 3.36 -5.93 15.04
C ARG A 39 2.84 -5.85 16.48
N GLU A 40 1.73 -5.15 16.68
CA GLU A 40 1.07 -5.04 18.00
C GLU A 40 0.69 -6.44 18.52
N ARG A 41 0.03 -7.24 17.68
CA ARG A 41 -0.39 -8.60 18.06
C ARG A 41 0.77 -9.54 18.36
N LEU A 42 1.87 -9.45 17.62
CA LEU A 42 3.03 -10.32 17.80
C LEU A 42 4.03 -9.81 18.84
N GLY A 43 3.89 -8.56 19.30
CA GLY A 43 4.82 -7.92 20.23
C GLY A 43 6.23 -7.76 19.69
N LYS A 44 6.42 -7.77 18.36
CA LYS A 44 7.73 -7.67 17.71
C LYS A 44 7.65 -7.08 16.32
N GLU A 45 8.80 -6.62 15.84
CA GLU A 45 8.96 -6.17 14.46
C GLU A 45 8.68 -7.29 13.45
N VAL A 46 8.02 -6.91 12.35
CA VAL A 46 7.71 -7.82 11.25
C VAL A 46 8.56 -7.40 10.05
N PRO A 47 9.46 -8.27 9.55
CA PRO A 47 10.25 -7.93 8.38
C PRO A 47 9.34 -7.76 7.15
N ILE A 48 9.52 -6.66 6.44
CA ILE A 48 8.76 -6.33 5.23
C ILE A 48 9.64 -6.60 4.03
N GLU A 49 9.36 -7.71 3.34
CA GLU A 49 10.00 -8.06 2.07
C GLU A 49 9.07 -7.66 0.92
N ILE A 50 9.44 -6.62 0.17
CA ILE A 50 8.75 -6.23 -1.06
C ILE A 50 9.17 -7.20 -2.17
N ARG A 51 8.20 -7.96 -2.67
CA ARG A 51 8.38 -8.98 -3.71
C ARG A 51 8.00 -8.49 -5.10
N THR A 52 7.03 -7.59 -5.18
CA THR A 52 6.52 -7.07 -6.46
C THR A 52 6.50 -5.55 -6.42
N VAL A 53 7.02 -4.96 -7.49
CA VAL A 53 6.82 -3.55 -7.83
C VAL A 53 6.48 -3.53 -9.30
N ARG A 54 5.35 -2.93 -9.66
CA ARG A 54 4.92 -2.73 -11.05
C ARG A 54 3.91 -1.61 -11.12
N GLU A 55 3.65 -1.10 -12.31
CA GLU A 55 2.51 -0.21 -12.52
C GLU A 55 1.20 -0.92 -12.08
N ALA A 56 0.35 -0.17 -11.40
CA ALA A 56 -0.97 -0.65 -10.98
C ALA A 56 -1.87 -0.74 -12.22
N THR A 57 -2.74 -1.76 -12.26
CA THR A 57 -3.75 -1.83 -13.30
C THR A 57 -4.85 -0.80 -13.04
N GLN A 58 -5.60 -0.42 -14.08
CA GLN A 58 -6.71 0.52 -13.91
C GLN A 58 -7.76 -0.02 -12.91
N ASP A 59 -8.03 -1.32 -12.92
CA ASP A 59 -8.96 -1.95 -11.98
C ASP A 59 -8.50 -1.82 -10.51
N GLU A 60 -7.19 -1.99 -10.26
CA GLU A 60 -6.60 -1.82 -8.93
C GLU A 60 -6.74 -0.37 -8.44
N ILE A 61 -6.47 0.59 -9.32
CA ILE A 61 -6.63 2.02 -9.07
C ILE A 61 -8.10 2.36 -8.77
N ASP A 62 -9.02 1.84 -9.56
CA ASP A 62 -10.46 2.10 -9.41
C ASP A 62 -11.02 1.50 -8.13
N LEU A 63 -10.55 0.31 -7.73
CA LEU A 63 -10.91 -0.30 -6.44
C LEU A 63 -10.38 0.52 -5.27
N TRP A 64 -9.13 0.97 -5.35
CA TRP A 64 -8.53 1.80 -4.31
C TRP A 64 -9.26 3.14 -4.16
N ASN A 65 -9.54 3.83 -5.26
CA ASN A 65 -10.29 5.10 -5.26
C ASN A 65 -11.70 4.93 -4.68
N ARG A 66 -12.37 3.82 -4.99
CA ARG A 66 -13.70 3.51 -4.43
C ARG A 66 -13.63 3.30 -2.92
N HIS A 67 -12.62 2.58 -2.44
CA HIS A 67 -12.43 2.35 -1.01
C HIS A 67 -12.21 3.67 -0.25
N HIS A 68 -11.35 4.56 -0.74
CA HIS A 68 -11.13 5.87 -0.12
C HIS A 68 -12.38 6.74 -0.09
N LYS A 69 -13.14 6.79 -1.19
CA LYS A 69 -14.43 7.49 -1.21
C LYS A 69 -15.41 6.95 -0.17
N MET A 70 -15.42 5.63 0.06
CA MET A 70 -16.26 5.02 1.09
C MET A 70 -15.80 5.43 2.49
N LEU A 71 -14.50 5.39 2.78
CA LEU A 71 -13.94 5.83 4.07
C LEU A 71 -14.22 7.31 4.35
N GLU A 72 -14.11 8.18 3.34
CA GLU A 72 -14.44 9.60 3.46
C GLU A 72 -15.92 9.80 3.84
N GLN A 73 -16.82 9.04 3.23
CA GLN A 73 -18.25 9.09 3.53
C GLN A 73 -18.58 8.55 4.92
N GLU A 74 -17.90 7.49 5.37
CA GLU A 74 -18.05 6.94 6.72
C GLU A 74 -17.55 7.91 7.79
N SER A 75 -16.44 8.61 7.54
CA SER A 75 -15.88 9.59 8.48
C SER A 75 -16.73 10.87 8.62
N GLN A 76 -17.67 11.11 7.70
CA GLN A 76 -18.57 12.28 7.73
C GLN A 76 -19.91 11.99 8.43
N ARG A 77 -20.14 10.77 8.90
CA ARG A 77 -21.30 10.37 9.71
C ARG A 77 -21.00 10.41 11.20
#